data_AF-A0AAD7TDB9-F1
#
_entry.id   AF-A0AAD7TDB9-F1
#
_cell.length_a   1.000
_cell.length_b   1.000
_cell.length_c   1.000
_cell.angle_alpha   90.00
_cell.angle_beta   90.00
_cell.angle_gamma   90.00
#
_symmetry.space_group_name_H-M   'P 1'
#
loop_
_entity.id
_entity.type
_entity.pdbx_description
1 polymer ?
#
loop_
_entity_poly.entity_id
_entity_poly.type
_entity_poly.pdbx_seq_one_letter_code
_entity_poly.pdbx_strand_id
1 'polypeptide(L)'
;MSSGYYVFELAIAIMYLMIESPTPLEVGGPLLAGWESVIPLNEAERDVLYLLVLGRFCQCLVMARHCVTLHPENKEYLMITARTGIRHLSHLWELGKEAVDRKWFQAAKSSTSTQTGNDD
;
A
#
# COMPACT_ATOMS: atom_id res chain seq x y z
N MET A 1 -22.56 4.20 3.56
CA MET A 1 -22.01 4.19 2.19
C MET A 1 -20.61 4.74 2.28
N SER A 2 -19.58 3.95 1.95
CA SER A 2 -18.21 4.48 1.77
C SER A 2 -18.27 5.54 0.67
N SER A 3 -17.89 6.77 0.98
CA SER A 3 -17.54 7.73 -0.08
C SER A 3 -16.29 7.18 -0.75
N GLY A 4 -16.40 6.68 -1.98
CA GLY A 4 -15.40 5.86 -2.68
C GLY A 4 -14.01 6.48 -2.92
N TYR A 5 -13.70 7.62 -2.29
CA TYR A 5 -12.40 8.30 -2.35
C TYR A 5 -11.40 7.75 -1.32
N TYR A 6 -11.88 7.07 -0.26
CA TYR A 6 -11.00 6.57 0.81
C TYR A 6 -10.04 5.47 0.35
N VAL A 7 -10.36 4.75 -0.73
CA VAL A 7 -9.46 3.75 -1.31
C VAL A 7 -8.14 4.37 -1.81
N PHE A 8 -8.14 5.65 -2.21
CA PHE A 8 -6.92 6.35 -2.59
C PHE A 8 -6.03 6.63 -1.37
N GLU A 9 -6.63 7.02 -0.23
CA GLU A 9 -5.91 7.20 1.03
C GLU A 9 -5.30 5.88 1.51
N LEU A 10 -6.06 4.78 1.40
CA LEU A 10 -5.57 3.45 1.72
C LEU A 10 -4.41 3.03 0.81
N ALA A 11 -4.47 3.32 -0.49
CA ALA A 11 -3.36 3.05 -1.41
C ALA A 11 -2.10 3.86 -1.06
N ILE A 12 -2.26 5.13 -0.65
CA ILE A 12 -1.17 5.98 -0.16
C ILE A 12 -0.55 5.37 1.10
N ALA A 13 -1.38 4.98 2.07
CA ALA A 13 -0.93 4.38 3.32
C ALA A 13 -0.14 3.09 3.09
N ILE A 14 -0.67 2.16 2.27
CA ILE A 14 0.02 0.92 1.90
C ILE A 14 1.38 1.24 1.28
N MET A 15 1.42 2.14 0.29
CA MET A 15 2.66 2.50 -0.42
C MET A 15 3.76 2.99 0.54
N TYR A 16 3.44 3.91 1.45
CA TYR A 16 4.44 4.42 2.41
C TYR A 16 4.86 3.37 3.44
N LEU A 17 3.94 2.53 3.93
CA LEU A 17 4.31 1.41 4.80
C LEU A 17 5.21 0.41 4.09
N MET A 18 4.99 0.15 2.81
CA MET A 18 5.85 -0.72 2.01
C MET A 18 7.28 -0.17 1.89
N ILE A 19 7.45 1.15 1.84
CA ILE A 19 8.77 1.79 1.73
C ILE A 19 9.54 1.68 3.05
N GLU A 20 8.87 1.87 4.18
CA GLU A 20 9.49 1.86 5.51
C GLU A 20 9.68 0.45 6.09
N SER A 21 8.89 -0.52 5.63
CA SER A 21 8.91 -1.88 6.18
C SER A 21 10.04 -2.74 5.62
N PRO A 22 10.74 -3.54 6.47
CA PRO A 22 11.67 -4.56 6.01
C PRO A 22 10.97 -5.71 5.27
N THR A 23 9.66 -5.86 5.43
CA THR A 23 8.80 -6.85 4.75
C THR A 23 7.66 -6.15 3.99
N PRO A 24 7.96 -5.46 2.86
CA PRO A 24 7.02 -4.57 2.19
C PRO A 24 5.66 -5.20 1.87
N LEU A 25 5.62 -6.38 1.26
CA LEU A 25 4.34 -7.00 0.88
C LEU A 25 3.47 -7.41 2.07
N GLU A 26 4.08 -7.67 3.22
CA GLU A 26 3.38 -8.18 4.41
C GLU A 26 2.65 -7.06 5.18
N VAL A 27 2.87 -5.78 4.84
CA VAL A 27 2.18 -4.65 5.50
C VAL A 27 0.71 -4.56 5.11
N GLY A 28 0.35 -5.04 3.91
CA GLY A 28 -0.99 -4.87 3.35
C GLY A 28 -2.06 -5.61 4.15
N GLY A 29 -1.78 -6.85 4.58
CA GLY A 29 -2.74 -7.67 5.32
C GLY A 29 -3.21 -7.04 6.64
N PRO A 30 -2.29 -6.73 7.58
CA PRO A 30 -2.64 -6.08 8.85
C PRO A 30 -3.27 -4.69 8.66
N LEU A 31 -2.79 -3.90 7.69
CA LEU A 31 -3.37 -2.58 7.41
C LEU A 31 -4.82 -2.72 6.93
N LEU A 32 -5.10 -3.65 6.02
CA LEU A 32 -6.45 -3.91 5.52
C LEU A 32 -7.36 -4.44 6.63
N ALA A 33 -6.89 -5.35 7.48
CA ALA A 33 -7.66 -5.84 8.61
C ALA A 33 -8.09 -4.69 9.54
N GLY A 34 -7.16 -3.80 9.88
CA GLY A 34 -7.44 -2.61 10.69
C GLY A 34 -8.40 -1.65 9.98
N TRP A 35 -8.14 -1.34 8.71
CA TRP A 35 -8.96 -0.42 7.93
C TRP A 35 -10.42 -0.89 7.80
N GLU A 36 -10.62 -2.14 7.39
CA GLU A 36 -11.95 -2.71 7.14
C GLU A 36 -12.77 -2.96 8.41
N SER A 37 -12.13 -2.98 9.58
CA SER A 37 -12.84 -3.02 10.87
C SER A 37 -13.63 -1.73 11.17
N VAL A 38 -13.27 -0.61 10.51
CA VAL A 38 -13.92 0.69 10.67
C VAL A 38 -14.64 1.11 9.38
N ILE A 39 -13.98 0.96 8.23
CA ILE A 39 -14.49 1.37 6.90
C ILE A 39 -14.38 0.17 5.94
N PRO A 40 -15.45 -0.61 5.77
CA PRO A 40 -15.45 -1.76 4.86
C PRO A 40 -15.28 -1.33 3.40
N LEU A 41 -14.41 -2.03 2.66
CA LEU A 41 -14.25 -1.83 1.22
C LEU A 41 -15.30 -2.60 0.45
N ASN A 42 -15.92 -1.95 -0.53
CA ASN A 42 -16.75 -2.60 -1.53
C ASN A 42 -15.89 -3.35 -2.56
N GLU A 43 -16.55 -4.13 -3.42
CA GLU A 43 -15.89 -4.97 -4.42
C GLU A 43 -15.04 -4.15 -5.41
N ALA A 44 -15.54 -3.01 -5.88
CA ALA A 44 -14.80 -2.15 -6.80
C ALA A 44 -13.57 -1.54 -6.11
N GLU A 45 -13.70 -1.10 -4.86
CA GLU A 45 -12.57 -0.57 -4.07
C GLU A 45 -11.48 -1.63 -3.88
N ARG A 46 -11.86 -2.88 -3.57
CA ARG A 46 -10.91 -3.99 -3.45
C ARG A 46 -10.22 -4.30 -4.77
N ASP A 47 -10.98 -4.33 -5.87
CA ASP A 47 -10.45 -4.67 -7.19
C ASP A 47 -9.43 -3.64 -7.70
N VAL A 48 -9.67 -2.35 -7.47
CA VAL A 48 -8.75 -1.29 -7.95
C VAL A 48 -7.54 -1.08 -7.04
N LEU A 49 -7.57 -1.54 -5.79
CA LEU A 49 -6.57 -1.19 -4.78
C LEU A 49 -5.13 -1.51 -5.21
N TYR A 50 -4.89 -2.70 -5.77
CA TYR A 50 -3.59 -3.09 -6.31
C TYR A 50 -3.06 -2.07 -7.33
N LEU A 51 -3.90 -1.70 -8.31
CA LEU A 51 -3.54 -0.77 -9.37
C LEU A 51 -3.31 0.63 -8.81
N LEU A 52 -4.09 1.05 -7.81
CA LEU A 52 -3.90 2.34 -7.13
C LEU A 52 -2.57 2.42 -6.38
N VAL A 53 -2.13 1.33 -5.73
CA VAL A 53 -0.81 1.28 -5.08
C VAL A 53 0.31 1.42 -6.12
N LEU A 54 0.23 0.70 -7.24
CA LEU A 54 1.18 0.85 -8.35
C LEU A 54 1.18 2.30 -8.89
N GLY A 55 0.00 2.85 -9.14
CA GLY A 55 -0.16 4.22 -9.62
C GLY A 55 0.44 5.23 -8.65
N ARG A 56 0.29 5.00 -7.34
CA ARG A 56 0.87 5.86 -6.31
C ARG A 56 2.39 5.78 -6.24
N PHE A 57 2.98 4.60 -6.43
CA PHE A 57 4.42 4.47 -6.62
C PHE A 57 4.90 5.28 -7.84
N CYS A 58 4.22 5.15 -8.98
CA CYS A 58 4.56 5.92 -10.19
C CYS A 58 4.51 7.44 -9.93
N GLN A 59 3.44 7.93 -9.30
CA GLN A 59 3.32 9.35 -8.93
C GLN A 59 4.48 9.80 -8.05
N CYS A 60 4.77 9.06 -6.97
CA CYS A 60 5.86 9.39 -6.04
C CYS A 60 7.21 9.45 -6.75
N LEU A 61 7.54 8.46 -7.60
CA LEU A 61 8.82 8.37 -8.28
C LEU A 61 8.99 9.46 -9.35
N VAL A 62 7.94 9.75 -10.13
CA VAL A 62 7.97 10.82 -11.14
C VAL A 62 8.11 12.19 -10.47
N MET A 63 7.33 12.45 -9.42
CA MET A 63 7.40 13.70 -8.68
C MET A 63 8.77 13.89 -8.01
N ALA A 64 9.33 12.87 -7.37
CA ALA A 64 10.65 12.95 -6.75
C ALA A 64 11.72 13.32 -7.78
N ARG A 65 11.74 12.65 -8.94
CA ARG A 65 12.67 12.97 -10.03
C ARG A 65 12.48 14.38 -10.56
N HIS A 66 11.24 14.82 -10.76
CA HIS A 66 10.95 16.17 -11.20
C HIS A 66 11.45 17.22 -10.18
N CYS A 67 11.18 17.02 -8.88
CA CYS A 67 11.66 17.92 -7.83
C CYS A 67 13.19 18.02 -7.80
N VAL A 68 13.91 16.91 -8.07
CA VAL A 68 15.38 16.93 -8.19
C VAL A 68 15.86 17.80 -9.36
N THR A 69 15.10 17.89 -10.46
CA THR A 69 15.45 18.79 -11.58
C THR A 69 15.29 20.27 -11.21
N LEU A 70 14.37 20.58 -10.30
CA LEU A 70 14.12 21.95 -9.81
C LEU A 70 15.06 22.36 -8.67
N HIS A 71 15.43 21.40 -7.82
CA HIS A 71 16.20 21.60 -6.59
C HIS A 71 17.34 20.56 -6.48
N PRO A 72 18.34 20.61 -7.36
CA PRO A 72 19.41 19.61 -7.42
C PRO A 72 20.25 19.54 -6.14
N GLU A 73 20.36 20.63 -5.39
CA GLU A 73 21.04 20.70 -4.09
C GLU A 73 20.37 19.83 -3.01
N ASN A 74 19.06 19.59 -3.15
CA ASN A 74 18.26 18.81 -2.20
C ASN A 74 18.10 17.35 -2.63
N LYS A 75 18.86 16.88 -3.63
CA LYS A 75 18.71 15.57 -4.25
C LYS A 75 18.70 14.42 -3.25
N GLU A 76 19.58 14.46 -2.26
CA GLU A 76 19.69 13.39 -1.26
C GLU A 76 18.38 13.22 -0.48
N TYR A 77 17.85 14.33 0.05
CA TYR A 77 16.59 14.38 0.79
C TYR A 77 15.39 14.00 -0.08
N LEU A 78 15.28 14.58 -1.27
CA LEU A 78 14.15 14.36 -2.18
C LEU A 78 14.06 12.91 -2.68
N MET A 79 15.17 12.18 -2.68
CA MET A 79 15.22 10.80 -3.16
C MET A 79 15.11 9.75 -2.06
N ILE A 80 15.06 10.09 -0.76
CA ILE A 80 15.04 9.13 0.35
C ILE A 80 13.97 8.05 0.13
N THR A 81 12.72 8.48 -0.04
CA THR A 81 11.56 7.59 -0.29
C THR A 81 11.66 6.90 -1.66
N ALA A 82 12.17 7.59 -2.68
CA ALA A 82 12.23 7.08 -4.05
C ALA A 82 13.31 6.00 -4.28
N ARG A 83 14.32 5.90 -3.41
CA ARG A 83 15.44 4.96 -3.53
C ARG A 83 15.00 3.51 -3.63
N THR A 84 14.08 3.10 -2.78
CA THR A 84 13.57 1.73 -2.75
C THR A 84 12.27 1.60 -3.54
N GLY A 85 11.57 2.71 -3.78
CA GLY A 85 10.26 2.73 -4.45
C GLY A 85 10.24 2.07 -5.82
N ILE A 86 11.28 2.25 -6.65
CA ILE A 86 11.33 1.59 -7.97
C ILE A 86 11.41 0.06 -7.85
N ARG A 87 12.17 -0.44 -6.88
CA ARG A 87 12.29 -1.88 -6.62
C ARG A 87 10.97 -2.46 -6.13
N HIS A 88 10.27 -1.76 -5.25
CA HIS A 88 8.95 -2.18 -4.76
C HIS A 88 7.90 -2.18 -5.88
N LEU A 89 7.88 -1.14 -6.71
CA LEU A 89 7.02 -1.04 -7.88
C LEU A 89 7.25 -2.22 -8.84
N SER A 90 8.51 -2.47 -9.24
CA SER A 90 8.85 -3.60 -10.12
C SER A 90 8.43 -4.93 -9.52
N HIS A 91 8.71 -5.14 -8.23
CA HIS A 91 8.35 -6.39 -7.55
C HIS A 91 6.83 -6.63 -7.50
N LEU A 92 6.04 -5.60 -7.18
CA LEU A 92 4.56 -5.69 -7.21
C LEU A 92 4.03 -5.96 -8.62
N TRP A 93 4.62 -5.33 -9.64
CA TRP A 93 4.25 -5.53 -11.03
C TRP A 93 4.53 -6.96 -11.50
N GLU A 94 5.73 -7.47 -11.21
CA GLU A 94 6.15 -8.83 -11.54
C GLU A 94 5.31 -9.89 -10.83
N LEU A 95 4.96 -9.67 -9.56
CA LEU A 95 4.15 -10.58 -8.77
C LEU A 95 2.70 -10.65 -9.29
N GLY A 96 2.18 -9.53 -9.77
CA GLY A 96 0.84 -9.42 -10.35
C GLY A 96 -0.30 -9.34 -9.33
N LYS A 97 -1.43 -8.81 -9.79
CA LYS A 97 -2.62 -8.51 -8.97
C LYS A 97 -3.08 -9.70 -8.13
N GLU A 98 -3.31 -10.85 -8.76
CA GLU A 98 -3.91 -11.98 -8.06
C GLU A 98 -3.07 -12.48 -6.88
N ALA A 99 -1.74 -12.51 -7.03
CA ALA A 99 -0.85 -12.98 -5.98
C ALA A 99 -0.77 -11.98 -4.81
N VAL A 100 -0.78 -10.68 -5.13
CA VAL A 100 -0.82 -9.60 -4.13
C VAL A 100 -2.16 -9.61 -3.38
N ASP A 101 -3.28 -9.66 -4.10
CA ASP A 101 -4.63 -9.70 -3.54
C ASP A 101 -4.79 -10.92 -2.62
N ARG A 102 -4.29 -12.10 -3.03
CA ARG A 102 -4.29 -13.28 -2.16
C ARG A 102 -3.57 -13.00 -0.85
N LYS A 103 -2.34 -12.47 -0.89
CA LYS A 103 -1.59 -12.15 0.34
C LYS A 103 -2.32 -11.16 1.23
N TRP A 104 -2.80 -10.06 0.64
CA TRP A 104 -3.42 -8.96 1.36
C TRP A 104 -4.78 -9.31 1.96
N PHE A 105 -5.66 -9.96 1.20
CA PHE A 105 -7.02 -10.26 1.64
C PHE A 105 -7.18 -11.63 2.31
N GLN A 106 -6.22 -12.57 2.18
CA GLN A 106 -6.22 -13.78 3.01
C GLN A 106 -5.66 -13.51 4.41
N ALA A 107 -4.55 -12.75 4.53
CA ALA A 107 -3.96 -12.41 5.83
C ALA A 107 -4.90 -11.57 6.70
N ALA A 108 -5.74 -10.73 6.08
CA ALA A 108 -6.74 -9.93 6.79
C ALA A 108 -7.82 -10.80 7.49
N LYS A 109 -8.15 -11.98 6.96
CA LYS A 109 -9.13 -12.90 7.55
C LYS A 109 -8.57 -13.67 8.75
N SER A 110 -7.26 -13.97 8.72
CA SER A 110 -6.58 -14.73 9.78
C SER A 110 -6.41 -13.93 11.08
N SER A 111 -6.39 -12.60 10.98
CA SER A 111 -6.18 -11.71 12.13
C SER A 111 -7.47 -11.41 12.92
N THR A 112 -8.65 -11.62 12.31
CA THR A 112 -9.96 -11.45 12.97
C THR A 112 -10.34 -12.65 13.85
N SER A 113 -9.72 -13.82 13.64
CA SER A 113 -10.09 -15.07 14.33
C SER A 113 -9.46 -15.24 15.72
N THR A 114 -8.54 -14.36 16.12
CA THR A 114 -7.77 -14.49 17.37
C THR A 114 -8.35 -13.66 18.53
N GLN A 115 -9.47 -12.94 18.34
CA GLN A 115 -10.06 -12.04 19.35
C GLN A 115 -11.37 -12.51 19.99
N THR A 116 -11.86 -13.73 19.71
CA THR A 116 -13.12 -14.25 20.29
C THR A 116 -12.95 -15.36 21.33
N GLY A 117 -11.82 -15.42 22.04
CA GLY A 117 -11.58 -16.47 23.03
C GLY A 117 -10.67 -16.04 24.15
N ASN A 118 -11.18 -15.18 25.04
CA ASN A 118 -10.78 -15.09 26.45
C ASN A 118 -11.69 -14.06 27.13
N ASP A 119 -12.88 -14.50 27.51
CA ASP A 119 -13.68 -13.92 28.60
C ASP A 119 -14.51 -15.07 29.17
N ASP A 120 -13.89 -15.86 30.05
CA ASP A 120 -14.51 -16.73 31.06
C ASP A 120 -13.82 -16.44 32.41
#